data_AF-A0A6B1HEY2-F1
#
_entry.id   AF-A0A6B1HEY2-F1
#
_cell.length_a   1.000
_cell.length_b   1.000
_cell.length_c   1.000
_cell.angle_alpha   90.00
_cell.angle_beta   90.00
_cell.angle_gamma   90.00
#
_symmetry.space_group_name_H-M   'P 1'
#
loop_
_entity.id
_entity.type
_entity.pdbx_description
1 polymer ?
#
loop_
_entity_poly.entity_id
_entity_poly.type
_entity_poly.pdbx_seq_one_letter_code
_entity_poly.pdbx_strand_id
1 'polypeptide(L)' 'PYCPRTSASMVWKQGVLEFHAFGWGPVVVRRYRAGDQLVWEYADGSVTRMDRICTLPERERVPRPR' A
#
# COMPACT_ATOMS: atom_id res chain seq x y z
N PRO A 1 -0.36 21.85 -26.05
CA PRO A 1 0.20 20.68 -25.35
C PRO A 1 -0.87 19.99 -24.50
N TYR A 2 -1.03 18.67 -24.62
CA TYR A 2 -1.96 17.87 -23.82
C TYR A 2 -1.25 17.37 -22.56
N CYS A 3 -1.77 17.72 -21.37
CA CYS A 3 -1.28 17.23 -20.08
C CYS A 3 -2.36 16.33 -19.46
N PRO A 4 -2.28 15.00 -19.63
CA PRO A 4 -3.24 14.11 -19.00
C PRO A 4 -3.08 14.19 -17.48
N ARG A 5 -4.17 14.53 -16.77
CA ARG A 5 -4.24 14.33 -15.32
C ARG A 5 -4.73 12.92 -15.05
N THR A 6 -3.87 12.10 -14.48
CA THR A 6 -4.24 10.84 -13.86
C THR A 6 -4.02 10.94 -12.36
N SER A 7 -4.88 10.31 -11.57
CA SER A 7 -4.72 10.23 -10.12
C SER A 7 -4.39 8.81 -9.75
N ALA A 8 -3.48 8.59 -8.80
CA ALA A 8 -3.28 7.25 -8.25
C ALA A 8 -4.37 6.92 -7.22
N SER A 9 -4.65 5.63 -7.01
CA SER A 9 -5.57 5.15 -5.97
C SER A 9 -4.96 4.03 -5.13
N MET A 10 -5.48 3.91 -3.92
CA MET A 10 -5.11 2.89 -2.94
C MET A 10 -6.40 2.22 -2.46
N VAL A 11 -6.54 0.93 -2.73
CA VAL A 11 -7.75 0.16 -2.41
C VAL A 11 -7.39 -0.98 -1.47
N TRP A 12 -8.13 -1.12 -0.37
CA TRP A 12 -8.00 -2.27 0.52
C TRP A 12 -8.88 -3.41 0.04
N LYS A 13 -8.27 -4.57 -0.23
CA LYS A 13 -8.97 -5.78 -0.64
C LYS A 13 -8.41 -6.97 0.12
N GLN A 14 -9.25 -7.63 0.92
CA GLN A 14 -8.90 -8.86 1.66
C GLN A 14 -7.60 -8.72 2.49
N GLY A 15 -7.39 -7.56 3.12
CA GLY A 15 -6.19 -7.30 3.94
C GLY A 15 -4.92 -6.93 3.15
N VAL A 16 -5.02 -6.85 1.82
CA VAL A 16 -3.96 -6.36 0.93
C VAL A 16 -4.30 -4.94 0.49
N LEU A 17 -3.32 -4.05 0.51
CA LEU A 17 -3.42 -2.74 -0.10
C LEU A 17 -2.97 -2.84 -1.56
N GLU A 18 -3.91 -2.65 -2.49
CA GLU A 18 -3.66 -2.61 -3.92
C GLU A 18 -3.47 -1.15 -4.36
N PHE A 19 -2.33 -0.87 -5.01
CA PHE A 19 -2.01 0.45 -5.55
C PHE A 19 -2.18 0.46 -7.07
N HIS A 20 -2.99 1.40 -7.56
CA HIS A 20 -3.22 1.64 -8.98
C HIS A 20 -2.58 2.97 -9.40
N ALA A 21 -1.59 2.92 -10.28
CA ALA A 21 -0.86 4.12 -10.71
C ALA A 21 -1.75 5.17 -11.39
N PHE A 22 -2.81 4.72 -12.07
CA PHE A 22 -3.75 5.59 -12.80
C PHE A 22 -5.13 5.68 -12.14
N GLY A 23 -5.25 5.19 -10.90
CA GLY A 23 -6.47 5.31 -10.09
C GLY A 23 -7.52 4.25 -10.40
N TRP A 24 -7.48 3.72 -11.61
CA TRP A 24 -8.25 2.60 -12.12
C TRP A 24 -7.30 1.72 -12.98
N GLY A 25 -7.67 0.46 -13.21
CA GLY A 25 -6.88 -0.45 -14.05
C GLY A 25 -5.92 -1.36 -13.27
N PRO A 26 -4.74 -1.73 -13.83
CA PRO A 26 -3.88 -2.76 -13.25
C PRO A 26 -3.31 -2.34 -11.89
N VAL A 27 -3.20 -3.31 -10.99
CA VAL A 27 -2.51 -3.15 -9.72
C VAL A 27 -1.01 -3.21 -10.00
N VAL A 28 -0.28 -2.15 -9.67
CA VAL A 28 1.17 -2.09 -9.91
C VAL A 28 1.98 -2.47 -8.68
N VAL A 29 1.38 -2.35 -7.49
CA VAL A 29 1.96 -2.81 -6.23
C VAL A 29 0.89 -3.43 -5.35
N ARG A 30 1.18 -4.59 -4.78
CA ARG A 30 0.45 -5.16 -3.64
C ARG A 30 1.29 -5.01 -2.38
N ARG A 31 0.70 -4.45 -1.34
CA ARG A 31 1.36 -4.29 -0.04
C ARG A 31 0.55 -4.95 1.06
N TYR A 32 1.18 -5.83 1.83
CA TYR A 32 0.53 -6.55 2.91
C TYR A 32 1.51 -6.90 4.04
N ARG A 33 0.96 -7.27 5.19
CA ARG A 33 1.76 -7.79 6.31
C ARG A 33 1.84 -9.31 6.24
N ALA A 34 3.04 -9.84 6.39
CA ALA A 34 3.30 -11.27 6.54
C ALA A 34 4.03 -11.50 7.87
N GLY A 35 3.28 -11.74 8.94
CA GLY A 35 3.81 -11.73 10.30
C GLY A 35 4.38 -10.35 10.67
N ASP A 36 5.67 -10.30 11.00
CA ASP A 36 6.39 -9.07 11.33
C ASP A 36 7.00 -8.36 10.13
N GLN A 37 6.95 -8.98 8.94
CA GLN A 37 7.42 -8.38 7.70
C GLN A 37 6.34 -7.52 7.05
N LEU A 38 6.76 -6.39 6.47
CA LEU A 38 5.98 -5.67 5.47
C LEU A 38 6.45 -6.10 4.07
N VAL A 39 5.54 -6.63 3.26
CA VAL A 39 5.84 -7.18 1.93
C VAL A 39 5.26 -6.27 0.86
N TRP A 40 6.06 -6.03 -0.18
CA TRP A 40 5.68 -5.31 -1.39
C TRP A 40 5.95 -6.21 -2.59
N GLU A 41 4.91 -6.51 -3.36
CA GLU A 41 5.01 -7.22 -4.64
C GLU A 41 4.75 -6.24 -5.77
N TYR A 42 5.66 -6.19 -6.74
CA TYR A 42 5.57 -5.31 -7.89
C TYR A 42 5.04 -6.06 -9.12
N ALA A 43 4.50 -5.31 -10.09
CA ALA A 43 3.96 -5.88 -11.32
C ALA A 43 4.98 -6.65 -12.18
N ASP A 44 6.28 -6.40 -12.00
CA ASP A 44 7.37 -7.14 -12.65
C ASP A 44 7.71 -8.47 -11.95
N GLY A 45 7.02 -8.79 -10.85
CA GLY A 45 7.25 -9.99 -10.04
C GLY A 45 8.35 -9.84 -8.99
N SER A 46 9.04 -8.69 -8.92
CA SER A 46 9.99 -8.44 -7.85
C SER A 46 9.28 -8.28 -6.50
N VAL A 47 9.97 -8.67 -5.42
CA VAL A 47 9.43 -8.64 -4.06
C VAL A 47 10.41 -7.98 -3.11
N THR A 48 9.95 -6.96 -2.40
CA THR A 48 10.68 -6.34 -1.30
C THR A 48 10.05 -6.74 0.03
N ARG A 49 10.88 -7.21 0.97
CA ARG A 49 10.47 -7.52 2.34
C ARG A 49 11.21 -6.61 3.28
N MET A 50 10.50 -6.02 4.23
CA MET A 50 11.06 -5.06 5.18
C MET A 50 10.74 -5.50 6.62
N ASP A 51 11.77 -5.50 7.46
CA ASP A 51 11.64 -5.64 8.90
C ASP A 51 10.94 -4.42 9.50
N ARG A 52 10.00 -4.67 10.41
CA ARG A 52 9.40 -3.61 11.21
C ARG A 52 10.27 -3.35 12.43
N ILE A 53 10.80 -2.14 12.53
CA ILE A 53 11.63 -1.71 13.67
C ILE A 53 10.81 -1.22 14.88
N CYS A 54 9.51 -0.96 14.69
CA CYS A 54 8.63 -0.43 15.74
C CYS A 54 7.21 -1.02 15.65
N THR A 55 6.52 -1.08 16.79
CA THR A 55 5.11 -1.44 16.89
C THR A 55 4.25 -0.21 17.15
N LEU A 56 3.09 -0.11 16.48
CA LEU A 56 2.14 0.96 16.73
C LEU A 56 1.58 0.79 18.15
N PRO A 57 1.75 1.78 19.05
CA PRO A 57 1.19 1.70 20.39
C PRO A 57 -0.34 1.60 20.34
N GLU A 58 -0.95 0.77 21.18
CA GLU A 58 -2.41 0.57 21.15
C GLU A 58 -3.18 1.87 21.34
N ARG A 59 -2.69 2.76 22.21
CA ARG A 59 -3.28 4.08 22.46
C ARG A 59 -3.34 5.00 21.24
N GLU A 60 -2.48 4.77 20.25
CA GLU A 60 -2.38 5.59 19.02
C GLU A 60 -3.08 4.92 17.83
N ARG A 61 -3.78 3.79 18.02
CA ARG A 61 -4.42 3.05 16.92
C ARG A 61 -5.53 3.85 16.25
N VAL A 62 -6.22 4.70 17.02
CA VAL A 62 -7.30 5.56 16.53
C VAL A 62 -6.82 7.01 16.58
N PRO A 63 -6.82 7.74 15.45
CA PRO A 63 -6.45 9.15 15.44
C PRO A 63 -7.38 9.97 16.32
N ARG A 64 -6.83 11.01 16.97
CA ARG A 64 -7.66 12.01 17.66
C ARG A 64 -8.54 12.74 16.63
N PRO A 65 -9.81 13.04 16.96
CA PRO A 65 -10.65 13.90 16.13
C PRO A 65 -9.92 15.21 15.80
N ARG A 66 -10.09 15.69 14.56
CA ARG A 66 -9.50 16.94 14.07
C ARG A 66 -10.28 18.15 14.56
#